data_AF-A0A497DQX8-F1
#
_entry.id   AF-A0A497DQX8-F1
#
_cell.length_a   1.000
_cell.length_b   1.000
_cell.length_c   1.000
_cell.angle_alpha   90.00
_cell.angle_beta   90.00
_cell.angle_gamma   90.00
#
_symmetry.space_group_name_H-M   'P 1'
#
loop_
_entity.id
_entity.type
_entity.pdbx_description
1 polymer ?
#
loop_
_entity_poly.entity_id
_entity_poly.type
_entity_poly.pdbx_seq_one_letter_code
_entity_poly.pdbx_strand_id
1 'polypeptide(L)'
;MDMKKKKIETQHDIEVDFVELTAEQIHELKHSLKDSEDPVRYVVYSDILGNRKWRFWLNVSYDGYGNSIDQATLFKREHIARAVAKAYSEGRKNDLLIAKITTKGGRRRVLKYEKPKKWPNT
;
A
#
# COMPACT_ATOMS: atom_id res chain seq x y z
N MET A 1 39.75 -15.30 37.40
CA MET A 1 38.91 -16.05 36.45
C MET A 1 38.98 -15.32 35.12
N ASP A 2 39.83 -15.79 34.22
CA ASP A 2 40.08 -15.13 32.94
C ASP A 2 39.04 -15.53 31.89
N MET A 3 38.20 -14.57 31.49
CA MET A 3 37.27 -14.74 30.37
C MET A 3 38.06 -14.63 29.06
N LYS A 4 38.40 -15.77 28.47
CA LYS A 4 38.85 -15.87 27.07
C LYS A 4 37.75 -15.33 26.15
N LYS A 5 38.00 -14.16 25.56
CA LYS A 5 37.18 -13.62 24.47
C LYS A 5 37.32 -14.54 23.26
N LYS A 6 36.25 -15.28 22.94
CA LYS A 6 36.13 -16.03 21.68
C LYS A 6 36.08 -15.02 20.54
N LYS A 7 37.10 -15.06 19.69
CA LYS A 7 37.15 -14.33 18.41
C LYS A 7 36.07 -14.95 17.51
N ILE A 8 35.02 -14.21 17.21
CA ILE A 8 34.02 -14.61 16.21
C ILE A 8 34.61 -14.19 14.87
N GLU A 9 35.36 -15.09 14.25
CA GLU A 9 35.73 -14.95 12.84
C GLU A 9 34.58 -15.48 12.01
N THR A 10 33.87 -14.57 11.34
CA THR A 10 32.95 -14.93 10.27
C THR A 10 32.95 -13.81 9.24
N GLN A 11 34.10 -13.62 8.58
CA GLN A 11 34.09 -13.03 7.24
C GLN A 11 33.62 -14.14 6.30
N HIS A 12 32.32 -14.12 5.98
CA HIS A 12 31.87 -14.74 4.73
C HIS A 12 32.29 -13.78 3.63
N ASP A 13 33.41 -14.09 3.00
CA ASP A 13 33.76 -13.49 1.71
C ASP A 13 32.68 -13.94 0.72
N ILE A 14 31.67 -13.10 0.53
CA ILE A 14 30.73 -13.24 -0.57
C ILE A 14 31.56 -12.90 -1.80
N GLU A 15 32.01 -13.92 -2.54
CA GLU A 15 32.43 -13.73 -3.92
C GLU A 15 31.23 -13.13 -4.66
N VAL A 16 31.23 -11.80 -4.77
CA VAL A 16 30.28 -11.09 -5.60
C VAL A 16 30.76 -11.32 -7.02
N ASP A 17 30.30 -12.42 -7.61
CA ASP A 17 30.41 -12.64 -9.04
C ASP A 17 29.64 -11.48 -9.70
N PHE A 18 30.37 -10.44 -10.12
CA PHE A 18 29.79 -9.27 -10.75
C PHE A 18 29.32 -9.66 -12.15
N VAL A 19 28.17 -10.31 -12.21
CA VAL A 19 27.47 -10.59 -13.45
C VAL A 19 27.11 -9.25 -14.08
N GLU A 20 27.68 -8.95 -15.25
CA GLU A 20 27.28 -7.80 -16.04
C GLU A 20 25.81 -7.95 -16.44
N LEU A 21 24.98 -7.00 -16.00
CA LEU A 21 23.56 -7.00 -16.31
C LEU A 21 23.34 -6.61 -17.78
N THR A 22 22.37 -7.26 -18.43
CA THR A 22 21.95 -6.86 -19.77
C THR A 22 21.25 -5.50 -19.74
N ALA A 23 21.15 -4.84 -20.90
CA ALA A 23 20.46 -3.56 -21.00
C ALA A 23 18.97 -3.65 -20.57
N GLU A 24 18.31 -4.78 -20.85
CA GLU A 24 16.93 -5.06 -20.45
C GLU A 24 16.81 -5.20 -18.92
N GLN A 25 17.73 -5.92 -18.28
CA GLN A 25 17.76 -6.06 -16.83
C GLN A 25 18.00 -4.72 -16.14
N ILE A 26 18.93 -3.90 -16.66
CA ILE A 26 19.17 -2.55 -16.16
C ILE A 26 17.91 -1.69 -16.32
N HIS A 27 17.20 -1.80 -17.45
CA HIS A 27 15.95 -1.08 -17.69
C HIS A 27 14.86 -1.48 -16.68
N GLU A 28 14.67 -2.77 -16.46
CA GLU A 28 13.69 -3.29 -15.50
C GLU A 28 14.02 -2.87 -14.06
N LEU A 29 15.30 -2.91 -13.68
CA LEU A 29 15.74 -2.44 -12.36
C LEU A 29 15.48 -0.96 -12.16
N LYS A 30 15.82 -0.12 -13.16
CA LYS A 30 15.53 1.32 -13.11
C LYS A 30 14.02 1.59 -13.02
N HIS A 31 13.22 0.86 -13.78
CA HIS A 31 11.77 0.95 -13.73
C HIS A 31 11.24 0.55 -12.35
N SER A 32 11.72 -0.56 -11.80
CA SER A 32 11.34 -1.07 -10.47
C SER A 32 11.74 -0.12 -9.35
N LEU A 33 12.93 0.49 -9.44
CA LEU A 33 13.40 1.50 -8.49
C LEU A 33 12.48 2.72 -8.51
N LYS A 34 12.23 3.29 -9.70
CA LYS A 34 11.31 4.42 -9.87
C LYS A 34 9.91 4.11 -9.33
N ASP A 35 9.42 2.91 -9.60
CA ASP A 35 8.11 2.47 -9.14
C ASP A 35 8.08 2.23 -7.61
N SER A 36 9.20 1.84 -7.01
CA SER A 36 9.34 1.73 -5.55
C SER A 36 9.35 3.11 -4.87
N GLU A 37 10.02 4.08 -5.49
CA GLU A 37 10.16 5.45 -5.00
C GLU A 37 8.86 6.27 -5.08
N ASP A 38 7.93 5.93 -5.97
CA ASP A 38 6.64 6.61 -6.04
C ASP A 38 5.88 6.43 -4.69
N PRO A 39 5.60 7.52 -3.95
CA PRO A 39 4.91 7.43 -2.67
C PRO A 39 3.39 7.35 -2.80
N VAL A 40 2.84 7.39 -4.02
CA VAL A 40 1.39 7.36 -4.24
C VAL A 40 0.84 5.97 -3.99
N ARG A 41 -0.18 5.89 -3.14
CA ARG A 41 -0.92 4.65 -2.88
C ARG A 41 -2.41 4.90 -2.99
N TYR A 42 -3.16 3.82 -3.15
CA TYR A 42 -4.62 3.81 -3.15
C TYR A 42 -5.08 2.99 -1.97
N VAL A 43 -6.16 3.41 -1.33
CA VAL A 43 -6.76 2.71 -0.19
C VAL A 43 -8.27 2.65 -0.38
N VAL A 44 -8.90 1.63 0.18
CA VAL A 44 -10.35 1.46 0.13
C VAL A 44 -10.94 1.95 1.45
N TYR A 45 -12.05 2.68 1.37
CA TYR A 45 -12.74 3.20 2.54
C TYR A 45 -14.26 3.15 2.39
N SER A 46 -14.96 3.12 3.52
CA SER A 46 -16.40 3.27 3.62
C SER A 46 -16.75 4.65 4.19
N ASP A 47 -17.70 5.34 3.56
CA ASP A 47 -18.31 6.59 4.04
C ASP A 47 -19.75 6.32 4.48
N ILE A 48 -19.91 5.55 5.57
CA ILE A 48 -21.21 5.03 6.02
C ILE A 48 -22.24 6.16 6.23
N LEU A 49 -21.79 7.32 6.71
CA LEU A 49 -22.68 8.44 7.03
C LEU A 49 -22.91 9.38 5.82
N GLY A 50 -22.21 9.18 4.69
CA GLY A 50 -22.31 10.01 3.49
C GLY A 50 -21.91 11.49 3.67
N ASN A 51 -21.54 11.89 4.89
CA ASN A 51 -21.22 13.25 5.27
C ASN A 51 -19.71 13.50 5.29
N ARG A 52 -18.89 12.50 4.90
CA ARG A 52 -17.43 12.56 4.78
C ARG A 52 -16.68 12.85 6.10
N LYS A 53 -17.39 12.89 7.23
CA LYS A 53 -16.79 13.12 8.55
C LYS A 53 -16.20 11.85 9.15
N TRP A 54 -16.86 10.70 8.91
CA TRP A 54 -16.46 9.41 9.45
C TRP A 54 -16.13 8.45 8.32
N ARG A 55 -14.89 7.99 8.28
CA ARG A 55 -14.41 7.04 7.28
C ARG A 55 -13.78 5.84 7.97
N PHE A 56 -14.20 4.67 7.52
CA PHE A 56 -13.63 3.40 7.93
C PHE A 56 -12.74 2.88 6.81
N TRP A 57 -11.51 2.53 7.14
CA TRP A 57 -10.49 2.17 6.17
C TRP A 57 -10.34 0.67 6.11
N LEU A 58 -10.51 0.08 4.92
CA LEU A 58 -10.47 -1.37 4.77
C LEU A 58 -9.05 -1.88 5.04
N ASN A 59 -8.96 -2.91 5.88
CA ASN A 59 -7.79 -3.73 6.09
C ASN A 59 -8.11 -5.16 5.66
N VAL A 60 -7.56 -5.55 4.50
CA VAL A 60 -7.80 -6.86 3.89
C VAL A 60 -7.17 -7.98 4.73
N SER A 61 -6.02 -7.74 5.37
CA SER A 61 -5.31 -8.76 6.13
C SER A 61 -6.08 -9.23 7.36
N TYR A 62 -6.88 -8.35 7.98
CA TYR A 62 -7.71 -8.67 9.13
C TYR A 62 -9.19 -8.82 8.77
N ASP A 63 -9.52 -8.81 7.48
CA ASP A 63 -10.91 -8.80 6.98
C ASP A 63 -11.82 -7.80 7.72
N GLY A 64 -11.34 -6.57 7.90
CA GLY A 64 -11.99 -5.61 8.80
C GLY A 64 -11.74 -4.15 8.43
N TYR A 65 -12.17 -3.24 9.30
CA TYR A 65 -11.99 -1.80 9.11
C TYR A 65 -11.23 -1.16 10.27
N GLY A 66 -10.29 -0.29 9.92
CA GLY A 66 -9.64 0.63 10.83
C GLY A 66 -10.33 1.99 10.90
N ASN A 67 -10.15 2.70 12.01
CA ASN A 67 -10.62 4.08 12.17
C ASN A 67 -9.58 5.12 11.73
N SER A 68 -8.34 4.69 11.45
CA SER A 68 -7.25 5.52 10.93
C SER A 68 -6.77 5.03 9.55
N ILE A 69 -6.33 5.97 8.71
CA ILE A 69 -5.73 5.66 7.40
C ILE A 69 -4.45 4.82 7.53
N ASP A 70 -3.78 4.85 8.67
CA ASP A 70 -2.57 4.08 8.94
C ASP A 70 -2.84 2.58 9.08
N GLN A 71 -4.10 2.21 9.33
CA GLN A 71 -4.55 0.83 9.40
C GLN A 71 -5.03 0.30 8.04
N ALA A 72 -5.15 1.16 7.02
CA ALA A 72 -5.63 0.78 5.70
C ALA A 72 -4.62 -0.12 4.97
N THR A 73 -5.13 -1.07 4.17
CA THR A 73 -4.32 -1.79 3.18
C THR A 73 -3.93 -0.84 2.05
N LEU A 74 -2.63 -0.81 1.74
CA LEU A 74 -2.07 0.05 0.69
C LEU A 74 -2.00 -0.70 -0.65
N PHE A 75 -2.58 -0.10 -1.69
CA PHE A 75 -2.48 -0.60 -3.05
C PHE A 75 -1.58 0.32 -3.88
N LYS A 76 -0.67 -0.26 -4.66
CA LYS A 76 0.21 0.50 -5.55
C LYS A 76 -0.53 1.04 -6.78
N ARG A 77 -1.59 0.34 -7.22
CA ARG A 77 -2.37 0.66 -8.42
C ARG A 77 -3.84 0.83 -8.09
N GLU A 78 -4.48 1.80 -8.73
CA GLU A 78 -5.89 2.11 -8.50
C GLU A 78 -6.83 0.95 -8.88
N HIS A 79 -6.58 0.30 -10.02
CA HIS A 79 -7.45 -0.77 -10.50
C HIS A 79 -7.48 -1.98 -9.57
N ILE A 80 -6.37 -2.27 -8.86
CA ILE A 80 -6.31 -3.33 -7.84
C ILE A 80 -7.18 -2.95 -6.65
N ALA A 81 -7.04 -1.72 -6.13
CA ALA A 81 -7.90 -1.21 -5.06
C ALA A 81 -9.39 -1.26 -5.46
N ARG A 82 -9.70 -0.97 -6.73
CA ARG A 82 -11.05 -1.02 -7.28
C ARG A 82 -11.60 -2.44 -7.39
N ALA A 83 -10.78 -3.41 -7.79
CA ALA A 83 -11.18 -4.82 -7.82
C ALA A 83 -11.50 -5.32 -6.39
N VAL A 84 -10.67 -4.97 -5.41
CA VAL A 84 -10.94 -5.29 -4.00
C VAL A 84 -12.21 -4.59 -3.50
N ALA A 85 -12.37 -3.30 -3.77
CA ALA A 85 -13.57 -2.57 -3.38
C ALA A 85 -14.84 -3.21 -3.97
N LYS A 86 -14.79 -3.64 -5.23
CA LYS A 86 -15.90 -4.34 -5.90
C LYS A 86 -16.21 -5.68 -5.21
N ALA A 87 -15.19 -6.52 -4.97
CA ALA A 87 -15.36 -7.80 -4.30
C ALA A 87 -15.99 -7.66 -2.90
N TYR A 88 -15.58 -6.63 -2.15
CA TYR A 88 -16.13 -6.35 -0.81
C TYR A 88 -17.48 -5.63 -0.83
N SER A 89 -17.91 -5.10 -1.97
CA SER A 89 -19.22 -4.44 -2.13
C SER A 89 -20.28 -5.38 -2.72
N GLU A 90 -19.88 -6.55 -3.25
CA GLU A 90 -20.81 -7.53 -3.80
C GLU A 90 -21.84 -7.97 -2.73
N GLY A 91 -23.13 -7.80 -3.05
CA GLY A 91 -24.23 -8.07 -2.12
C GLY A 91 -24.51 -6.99 -1.06
N ARG A 92 -23.82 -5.84 -1.09
CA ARG A 92 -24.01 -4.73 -0.13
C ARG A 92 -24.72 -3.53 -0.77
N LYS A 93 -25.45 -2.77 0.06
CA LYS A 93 -26.16 -1.54 -0.37
C LYS A 93 -25.22 -0.35 -0.63
N ASN A 94 -24.05 -0.32 0.00
CA ASN A 94 -23.12 0.81 -0.09
C ASN A 94 -21.85 0.39 -0.80
N ASP A 95 -21.53 1.09 -1.89
CA ASP A 95 -20.26 0.91 -2.61
C ASP A 95 -19.10 1.42 -1.75
N LEU A 96 -18.07 0.58 -1.61
CA LEU A 96 -16.78 1.04 -1.09
C LEU A 96 -16.11 1.97 -2.09
N LEU A 97 -15.47 3.01 -1.55
CA LEU A 97 -14.84 4.07 -2.31
C LEU A 97 -13.32 3.99 -2.21
N ILE A 98 -12.63 4.61 -3.16
CA ILE A 98 -11.17 4.65 -3.20
C ILE A 98 -10.67 6.04 -2.80
N ALA A 99 -9.63 6.11 -1.98
CA ALA A 99 -8.86 7.33 -1.78
C ALA A 99 -7.45 7.18 -2.35
N LYS A 100 -6.98 8.20 -3.06
CA LYS A 100 -5.58 8.36 -3.45
C LYS A 100 -4.85 9.05 -2.32
N ILE A 101 -3.72 8.48 -1.90
CA ILE A 101 -2.93 8.94 -0.77
C ILE A 101 -1.46 9.07 -1.16
N THR A 102 -0.69 9.73 -0.30
CA THR A 102 0.78 9.70 -0.32
C THR A 102 1.30 9.09 0.98
N THR A 103 2.42 8.37 0.88
CA THR A 103 3.20 7.85 2.03
C THR A 103 4.51 8.61 2.24
N LYS A 104 4.69 9.77 1.59
CA LYS A 104 5.93 10.54 1.63
C LYS A 104 6.29 10.94 3.07
N GLY A 105 7.54 10.72 3.46
CA GLY A 105 8.04 11.05 4.81
C GLY A 105 7.46 10.17 5.91
N GLY A 106 7.05 8.93 5.59
CA GLY A 106 6.54 7.95 6.56
C GLY A 106 5.14 8.26 7.09
N ARG A 107 4.46 9.27 6.54
CA ARG A 107 3.11 9.66 6.95
C ARG A 107 2.13 9.43 5.82
N ARG A 108 0.93 8.95 6.15
CA ARG A 108 -0.15 8.79 5.18
C ARG A 108 -1.01 10.04 5.14
N ARG A 109 -1.19 10.62 3.95
CA ARG A 109 -2.07 11.77 3.73
C ARG A 109 -2.94 11.55 2.51
N VAL A 110 -4.21 11.91 2.62
CA VAL A 110 -5.12 11.81 1.48
C VAL A 110 -4.86 12.96 0.52
N LEU A 111 -4.66 12.61 -0.75
CA LEU A 111 -4.56 13.55 -1.86
C LEU A 111 -5.92 13.79 -2.51
N LYS A 112 -6.71 12.71 -2.66
CA LYS A 112 -8.03 12.77 -3.30
C LYS A 112 -8.93 11.66 -2.80
N TYR A 113 -10.19 12.00 -2.53
CA TYR A 113 -11.26 11.02 -2.33
C TYR A 113 -12.03 10.81 -3.64
N GLU A 114 -12.38 9.56 -3.93
CA GLU A 114 -13.45 9.26 -4.89
C GLU A 114 -14.77 9.85 -4.38
N LYS A 115 -15.55 10.42 -5.29
CA LYS A 115 -16.88 10.93 -4.97
C LYS A 115 -17.87 9.77 -5.13
N PRO A 116 -18.79 9.56 -4.17
CA PRO A 116 -19.87 8.61 -4.38
C PRO A 116 -20.64 9.02 -5.64
N LYS A 117 -21.00 8.05 -6.48
CA LYS A 117 -21.97 8.30 -7.55
C LYS A 117 -23.24 8.79 -6.86
N LYS A 118 -23.78 9.93 -7.30
CA LYS A 118 -25.08 10.41 -6.81
C LYS A 118 -26.04 9.24 -6.91
N TRP A 119 -26.64 8.84 -5.80
CA TRP A 119 -27.83 8.00 -5.88
C TRP A 119 -28.84 8.81 -6.70
N PRO A 120 -29.50 8.22 -7.72
CA PRO A 120 -30.67 8.87 -8.28
C PRO A 120 -31.59 9.15 -7.09
N ASN A 121 -32.01 10.40 -6.95
CA ASN A 121 -32.98 10.77 -5.93
C ASN A 121 -34.16 9.78 -6.02
N THR A 122 -34.61 9.40 -4.83
CA THR A 122 -35.78 8.61 -4.50
C THR A 122 -36.92 8.70 -5.51
#